data_AF-A0A7V3RXC4-F1
#
_entry.id   AF-A0A7V3RXC4-F1
#
_cell.length_a   1.000
_cell.length_b   1.000
_cell.length_c   1.000
_cell.angle_alpha   90.00
_cell.angle_beta   90.00
_cell.angle_gamma   90.00
#
_symmetry.space_group_name_H-M   'P 1'
#
loop_
_entity.id
_entity.type
_entity.pdbx_description
1 polymer ?
#
loop_
_entity_poly.entity_id
_entity_poly.type
_entity_poly.pdbx_seq_one_letter_code
_entity_poly.pdbx_strand_id
1 'polypeptide(L)'
;MDSWIAKFQLELETTGASAHTIRAYVKDLKLFEDFASKRLGRKAKVEDLRAELVRLFLAERVRERQRSTVARELTSIKSFWRFLAREGVPVEDNILHIPTPKVSQKLPQIL
;
A
#
# COMPACT_ATOMS: atom_id res chain seq x y z
N MET A 1 2.65 -4.57 -12.33
CA MET A 1 2.26 -3.60 -11.29
C MET A 1 1.55 -2.40 -11.91
N ASP A 2 2.18 -1.67 -12.84
CA ASP A 2 1.57 -0.51 -13.55
C ASP A 2 0.11 -0.70 -14.00
N SER A 3 -0.17 -1.74 -14.79
CA SER A 3 -1.51 -2.02 -15.31
C SER A 3 -2.54 -2.26 -14.20
N TRP A 4 -2.16 -2.97 -13.14
CA TRP A 4 -3.01 -3.21 -11.99
C TRP A 4 -3.24 -1.96 -11.16
N ILE A 5 -2.23 -1.10 -11.01
CA ILE A 5 -2.37 0.19 -10.32
C ILE A 5 -3.34 1.09 -11.09
N ALA A 6 -3.27 1.10 -12.42
CA ALA A 6 -4.21 1.85 -13.26
C ALA A 6 -5.65 1.33 -13.12
N LYS A 7 -5.86 0.01 -13.14
CA LYS A 7 -7.19 -0.57 -12.88
C LYS A 7 -7.70 -0.24 -11.48
N PHE A 8 -6.83 -0.29 -10.47
CA PHE A 8 -7.20 0.05 -9.10
C PHE A 8 -7.54 1.53 -8.95
N GLN A 9 -6.86 2.42 -9.66
CA GLN A 9 -7.22 3.83 -9.72
C GLN A 9 -8.64 4.00 -10.27
N LEU A 10 -8.98 3.34 -11.38
CA LEU A 10 -10.32 3.39 -11.96
C LEU A 10 -11.40 2.86 -11.01
N GLU A 11 -11.11 1.79 -10.27
CA GLU A 11 -11.99 1.24 -9.22
C GLU A 11 -12.26 2.29 -8.11
N LEU A 12 -11.20 2.97 -7.64
CA LEU A 12 -11.34 4.02 -6.63
C LEU A 12 -12.15 5.22 -7.14
N GLU A 13 -11.96 5.61 -8.41
CA GLU A 13 -12.75 6.67 -9.04
C GLU A 13 -14.23 6.27 -9.12
N THR A 14 -14.52 5.05 -9.56
CA THR A 14 -15.89 4.50 -9.67
C THR A 14 -16.59 4.40 -8.32
N THR A 15 -15.85 4.08 -7.26
CA THR A 15 -16.38 3.99 -5.88
C THR A 15 -16.44 5.34 -5.15
N GLY A 16 -16.12 6.45 -5.84
CA GLY A 16 -16.27 7.81 -5.31
C GLY A 16 -15.15 8.25 -4.35
N ALA A 17 -13.98 7.62 -4.41
CA ALA A 17 -12.83 8.08 -3.64
C ALA A 17 -12.38 9.48 -4.10
N SER A 18 -11.99 10.34 -3.14
CA SER A 18 -11.50 11.68 -3.49
C SER A 18 -10.22 11.61 -4.34
N ALA A 19 -10.03 12.59 -5.22
CA ALA A 19 -8.80 12.70 -6.02
C ALA A 19 -7.53 12.76 -5.15
N HIS A 20 -7.62 13.30 -3.93
CA HIS A 20 -6.51 13.30 -2.98
C HIS A 20 -6.20 11.87 -2.49
N THR A 21 -7.22 11.11 -2.12
CA THR A 21 -7.09 9.70 -1.69
C THR A 21 -6.49 8.84 -2.80
N ILE A 22 -6.97 8.99 -4.02
CA ILE A 22 -6.47 8.25 -5.19
C ILE A 22 -4.98 8.53 -5.41
N ARG A 23 -4.58 9.81 -5.47
CA ARG A 23 -3.16 10.19 -5.63
C ARG A 23 -2.28 9.66 -4.50
N ALA A 24 -2.78 9.72 -3.28
CA ALA A 24 -2.12 9.17 -2.09
C ALA A 24 -1.89 7.66 -2.24
N TYR A 25 -2.91 6.90 -2.65
CA TYR A 25 -2.83 5.45 -2.77
C TYR A 25 -1.90 5.04 -3.91
N VAL A 26 -2.05 5.64 -5.09
CA VAL A 26 -1.18 5.39 -6.25
C VAL A 26 0.29 5.66 -5.90
N LYS A 27 0.57 6.79 -5.24
CA LYS A 27 1.93 7.14 -4.79
C LYS A 27 2.50 6.11 -3.83
N ASP A 28 1.72 5.65 -2.84
CA ASP A 28 2.19 4.65 -1.88
C ASP A 28 2.49 3.30 -2.56
N LEU A 29 1.63 2.89 -3.49
CA LEU A 29 1.83 1.65 -4.26
C LEU A 29 3.07 1.72 -5.15
N LYS A 30 3.33 2.88 -5.76
CA LYS A 30 4.55 3.13 -6.53
C LYS A 30 5.80 3.06 -5.68
N LEU A 31 5.76 3.67 -4.50
CA LEU A 31 6.86 3.61 -3.54
C LEU A 31 7.15 2.16 -3.10
N PHE A 32 6.09 1.37 -2.88
CA PHE A 32 6.24 -0.05 -2.55
C PHE A 32 6.77 -0.87 -3.73
N GLU A 33 6.30 -0.60 -4.96
CA GLU A 33 6.84 -1.22 -6.19
C GLU A 33 8.34 -0.98 -6.34
N ASP A 34 8.79 0.26 -6.13
CA ASP A 34 10.19 0.64 -6.22
C ASP A 34 11.03 -0.06 -5.16
N PHE A 35 10.53 -0.09 -3.91
CA PHE A 35 11.17 -0.83 -2.82
C PHE A 35 11.31 -2.32 -3.14
N ALA A 36 10.21 -2.97 -3.54
CA ALA A 36 10.21 -4.39 -3.88
C ALA A 36 11.15 -4.67 -5.07
N SER A 37 11.15 -3.81 -6.08
CA SER A 37 12.00 -3.97 -7.26
C SER A 37 13.49 -3.91 -6.91
N LYS A 38 13.88 -2.96 -6.05
CA LYS A 38 15.26 -2.88 -5.54
C LYS A 38 15.66 -4.13 -4.77
N ARG A 39 14.76 -4.67 -3.95
CA ARG A 39 15.04 -5.86 -3.13
C ARG A 39 15.14 -7.14 -3.97
N LEU A 40 14.36 -7.24 -5.03
CA LEU A 40 14.35 -8.39 -5.96
C LEU A 40 15.43 -8.30 -7.04
N GLY A 41 16.07 -7.13 -7.23
CA GLY A 41 17.03 -6.90 -8.31
C GLY A 41 16.39 -6.84 -9.71
N ARG A 42 15.06 -6.78 -9.79
CA ARG A 42 14.28 -6.67 -11.04
C ARG A 42 12.96 -5.97 -10.79
N LYS A 43 12.28 -5.52 -11.85
CA LYS A 43 10.94 -4.94 -11.72
C LYS A 43 9.98 -5.90 -11.03
N ALA A 44 9.34 -5.44 -9.96
CA ALA A 44 8.38 -6.20 -9.18
C ALA A 44 7.07 -6.41 -9.95
N LYS A 45 6.52 -7.62 -9.83
CA LYS A 45 5.21 -7.98 -10.36
C LYS A 45 4.22 -8.20 -9.21
N VAL A 46 2.93 -8.30 -9.53
CA VAL A 46 1.90 -8.48 -8.49
C VAL A 46 2.03 -9.85 -7.82
N GLU A 47 2.52 -10.83 -8.57
CA GLU A 47 2.80 -12.19 -8.12
C GLU A 47 4.02 -12.26 -7.20
N ASP A 48 4.83 -11.20 -7.10
CA ASP A 48 5.97 -11.12 -6.18
C ASP A 48 5.57 -10.56 -4.82
N LEU A 49 4.38 -9.97 -4.70
CA LEU A 49 3.96 -9.35 -3.47
C LEU A 49 3.82 -10.44 -2.39
N ARG A 50 4.52 -10.27 -1.28
CA ARG A 50 4.52 -11.21 -0.13
C ARG A 50 4.49 -10.43 1.18
N ALA A 51 4.03 -11.10 2.25
CA ALA A 51 3.93 -10.46 3.57
C ALA A 51 5.30 -10.01 4.10
N GLU A 52 6.35 -10.75 3.74
CA GLU A 52 7.72 -10.40 4.07
C GLU A 52 8.16 -9.07 3.45
N LEU A 53 7.90 -8.85 2.16
CA LEU A 53 8.24 -7.58 1.49
C LEU A 53 7.52 -6.40 2.12
N VAL A 54 6.24 -6.57 2.48
CA VAL A 54 5.48 -5.51 3.17
C VAL A 54 6.08 -5.22 4.56
N ARG A 55 6.44 -6.25 5.34
CA ARG A 55 7.07 -6.06 6.67
C ARG A 55 8.42 -5.35 6.56
N LEU A 56 9.26 -5.75 5.61
CA LEU A 56 10.56 -5.11 5.37
C LEU A 56 10.37 -3.65 4.93
N PHE A 57 9.44 -3.39 4.01
CA PHE A 57 9.09 -2.04 3.60
C PHE A 57 8.70 -1.18 4.80
N LEU A 58 7.74 -1.63 5.62
CA LEU A 58 7.30 -0.87 6.78
C LEU A 58 8.45 -0.63 7.79
N ALA A 59 9.34 -1.60 8.00
CA ALA A 59 10.49 -1.46 8.89
C ALA A 59 11.48 -0.38 8.42
N GLU A 60 11.62 -0.17 7.11
CA GLU A 60 12.37 0.96 6.56
C GLU A 60 11.60 2.27 6.72
N ARG A 61 10.31 2.28 6.40
CA ARG A 61 9.47 3.49 6.43
C ARG A 61 9.31 4.08 7.83
N VAL A 62 9.21 3.27 8.88
CA VAL A 62 9.10 3.77 10.26
C VAL A 62 10.34 4.53 10.74
N ARG A 63 11.50 4.32 10.11
CA ARG A 63 12.74 5.06 10.41
C ARG A 63 12.79 6.42 9.73
N GLU A 64 12.07 6.59 8.62
CA GLU A 64 12.14 7.79 7.78
C GLU A 64 10.90 8.69 7.88
N ARG A 65 9.76 8.16 8.31
CA ARG A 65 8.47 8.83 8.24
C ARG A 65 7.68 8.72 9.54
N GLN A 66 6.74 9.64 9.69
CA GLN A 66 5.80 9.59 10.80
C GLN A 66 4.89 8.37 10.70
N ARG A 67 4.49 7.82 11.85
CA ARG A 67 3.63 6.63 11.94
C ARG A 67 2.32 6.77 11.18
N SER A 68 1.74 7.97 11.11
CA SER A 68 0.53 8.26 10.34
C SER A 68 0.73 8.03 8.83
N THR A 69 1.89 8.40 8.30
CA THR A 69 2.26 8.16 6.90
C THR A 69 2.43 6.67 6.64
N VAL A 70 3.16 5.97 7.52
CA VAL A 70 3.39 4.52 7.41
C VAL A 70 2.08 3.73 7.50
N ALA A 71 1.16 4.14 8.39
CA ALA A 71 -0.16 3.53 8.50
C ALA A 71 -1.00 3.73 7.22
N ARG A 72 -0.93 4.91 6.60
CA ARG A 72 -1.57 5.18 5.31
C ARG A 72 -0.97 4.33 4.20
N GLU A 73 0.36 4.24 4.12
CA GLU A 73 1.07 3.38 3.16
C GLU A 73 0.63 1.91 3.27
N LEU A 74 0.55 1.37 4.50
CA LEU A 74 0.02 0.01 4.70
C LEU A 74 -1.47 -0.11 4.30
N THR A 75 -2.27 0.91 4.58
CA THR A 75 -3.69 0.90 4.21
C THR A 75 -3.86 0.87 2.69
N SER A 76 -3.08 1.67 1.96
CA SER A 76 -3.01 1.66 0.50
C SER A 76 -2.64 0.27 -0.03
N ILE A 77 -1.59 -0.35 0.51
CA ILE A 77 -1.14 -1.70 0.13
C ILE A 77 -2.23 -2.74 0.40
N LYS A 78 -2.86 -2.73 1.58
CA LYS A 78 -3.95 -3.67 1.92
C LYS A 78 -5.18 -3.49 1.03
N SER A 79 -5.54 -2.25 0.71
CA SER A 79 -6.68 -1.97 -0.18
C SER A 79 -6.43 -2.51 -1.58
N PHE A 80 -5.23 -2.26 -2.11
CA PHE A 80 -4.80 -2.81 -3.40
C PHE A 80 -4.77 -4.34 -3.39
N TRP A 81 -4.33 -4.96 -2.30
CA TRP A 81 -4.34 -6.42 -2.14
C TRP A 81 -5.74 -7.01 -2.26
N ARG A 82 -6.71 -6.41 -1.55
CA ARG A 82 -8.12 -6.83 -1.63
C ARG A 82 -8.68 -6.64 -3.02
N PHE A 83 -8.29 -5.59 -3.71
CA PHE A 83 -8.67 -5.38 -5.11
C PHE A 83 -8.11 -6.49 -6.01
N LEU A 84 -6.81 -6.81 -5.91
CA LEU A 84 -6.19 -7.90 -6.67
C LEU A 84 -6.87 -9.25 -6.41
N ALA A 85 -7.18 -9.55 -5.15
CA ALA A 85 -7.89 -10.78 -4.78
C ALA A 85 -9.30 -10.85 -5.40
N ARG A 86 -10.05 -9.74 -5.44
CA ARG A 86 -11.36 -9.67 -6.12
C ARG A 86 -11.24 -9.88 -7.64
N GLU A 87 -10.18 -9.38 -8.24
CA GLU A 87 -9.86 -9.53 -9.66
C GLU A 87 -9.33 -10.95 -10.02
N GLY A 88 -9.25 -11.86 -9.05
CA GLY A 88 -8.79 -13.23 -9.27
C GLY A 88 -7.26 -13.36 -9.41
N VAL A 89 -6.49 -12.35 -9.05
CA VAL A 89 -5.03 -12.43 -9.05
C VAL A 89 -4.59 -13.28 -7.85
N PRO A 90 -3.80 -14.35 -8.06
CA PRO A 90 -3.33 -15.20 -6.98
C PRO A 90 -2.26 -14.45 -6.17
N VAL A 91 -2.72 -13.76 -5.12
CA VAL A 91 -1.89 -13.05 -4.16
C VAL A 91 -1.91 -13.77 -2.83
N GLU A 92 -0.78 -13.81 -2.13
CA GLU A 92 -0.68 -14.48 -0.83
C GLU A 92 -1.58 -13.80 0.22
N ASP A 93 -2.42 -14.55 0.95
CA ASP A 93 -3.45 -13.95 1.82
C ASP A 93 -2.88 -13.31 3.12
N ASN A 94 -1.62 -13.64 3.45
CA ASN A 94 -0.96 -13.27 4.69
C ASN A 94 -0.73 -11.76 4.92
N ILE A 95 -0.90 -10.91 3.89
CA ILE A 95 -0.68 -9.46 4.01
C ILE A 95 -1.77 -8.78 4.82
N LEU A 96 -3.00 -9.29 4.75
CA LEU A 96 -4.14 -8.69 5.44
C LEU A 96 -3.97 -8.74 6.97
N HIS A 97 -3.23 -9.73 7.47
CA HIS A 97 -2.92 -9.93 8.89
C HIS A 97 -1.77 -9.07 9.45
N ILE A 98 -1.06 -8.31 8.62
CA ILE A 98 0.03 -7.45 9.10
C ILE A 98 -0.54 -6.33 10.00
N PRO A 99 -0.11 -6.21 11.26
CA PRO A 99 -0.67 -5.20 12.16
C PRO A 99 -0.27 -3.80 11.70
N THR A 100 -1.24 -2.89 11.67
CA THR A 100 -0.97 -1.48 11.38
C THR A 100 -0.21 -0.87 12.56
N PRO A 101 0.91 -0.15 12.32
CA PRO A 101 1.61 0.55 13.39
C PRO A 101 0.64 1.44 14.16
N LYS A 102 0.63 1.33 15.50
CA LYS A 102 -0.22 2.18 16.34
C LYS A 102 0.15 3.65 16.09
N VAL A 103 -0.73 4.35 15.38
CA VAL A 103 -0.70 5.81 15.27
C VAL A 103 -1.23 6.33 16.60
N SER A 104 -0.37 6.90 17.42
CA SER A 104 -0.82 7.71 18.55
C SER A 104 -1.63 8.87 17.97
N GLN A 105 -2.95 8.83 18.11
CA GLN A 105 -3.81 9.95 17.74
C GLN A 105 -3.41 11.14 18.61
N LYS A 106 -2.68 12.11 18.04
CA LYS A 106 -2.78 13.47 18.57
C LYS A 106 -4.19 13.93 18.21
N LEU A 107 -5.06 14.02 19.21
CA LEU A 107 -6.35 14.68 19.11
C LEU A 107 -6.12 16.04 18.42
N PRO A 108 -6.92 16.40 17.41
CA PRO A 108 -6.81 17.71 16.79
C PRO A 108 -7.09 18.77 17.84
N GLN A 109 -6.11 19.62 18.11
CA GLN A 109 -6.30 20.84 18.87
C GLN A 109 -7.00 21.82 17.92
N ILE A 110 -8.30 21.96 18.10
CA ILE A 110 -9.10 22.99 17.43
C ILE A 110 -8.69 24.31 18.10
N LEU A 111 -8.20 25.27 17.32
CA LEU A 111 -8.06 26.68 17.70
C LEU A 111 -9.10 27.48 16.92
#